data_AF-A0A7C5TCP9-F1
#
_entry.id   AF-A0A7C5TCP9-F1
#
_cell.length_a   1.000
_cell.length_b   1.000
_cell.length_c   1.000
_cell.angle_alpha   90.00
_cell.angle_beta   90.00
_cell.angle_gamma   90.00
#
_symmetry.space_group_name_H-M   'P 1'
#
loop_
_entity.id
_entity.type
_entity.pdbx_description
1 polymer ?
#
loop_
_entity_poly.entity_id
_entity_poly.type
_entity_poly.pdbx_seq_one_letter_code
_entity_poly.pdbx_strand_id
1 'polypeptide(L)'
;KRELGERLNKYPDHKVSIEKGITKTNPNPEFSKWHGIDRKLINWGPKIDVNKCVGCGMCVVQCSERRNVFGYDEERRKAVVLVPENCMVGCNNCQIACLWDAITFPSILEIRELAKKLVVSGRIKEELDVKLQQTPT
;
A
#
# COMPACT_ATOMS: atom_id res chain seq x y z
N LYS A 1 -20.07 -6.19 2.80
CA LYS A 1 -20.47 -6.05 1.36
C LYS A 1 -20.86 -4.61 1.00
N ARG A 2 -21.70 -3.92 1.80
CA ARG A 2 -22.09 -2.50 1.54
C ARG A 2 -20.89 -1.56 1.37
N GLU A 3 -19.97 -1.53 2.33
CA GLU A 3 -18.77 -0.67 2.29
C GLU A 3 -17.87 -0.93 1.06
N LEU A 4 -17.63 -2.21 0.73
CA LEU A 4 -16.88 -2.57 -0.47
C LEU A 4 -17.58 -2.06 -1.74
N GLY A 5 -18.91 -2.21 -1.83
CA GLY A 5 -19.69 -1.72 -2.97
C GLY A 5 -19.66 -0.20 -3.09
N GLU A 6 -19.86 0.53 -1.99
CA GLU A 6 -19.75 2.00 -1.93
C GLU A 6 -18.38 2.46 -2.42
N ARG A 7 -17.32 1.76 -2.00
CA ARG A 7 -15.96 2.08 -2.39
C ARG A 7 -15.66 1.79 -3.85
N LEU A 8 -16.12 0.66 -4.39
CA LEU A 8 -15.95 0.33 -5.80
C LEU A 8 -16.79 1.23 -6.73
N ASN A 9 -17.92 1.76 -6.25
CA ASN A 9 -18.71 2.74 -6.99
C ASN A 9 -18.06 4.12 -6.99
N LYS A 10 -17.48 4.53 -5.86
CA LYS A 10 -16.73 5.79 -5.74
C LYS A 10 -15.46 5.78 -6.62
N TYR A 11 -14.86 4.62 -6.82
CA TYR A 11 -13.62 4.45 -7.57
C TYR A 11 -13.75 3.31 -8.60
N PRO A 12 -14.36 3.57 -9.76
CA PRO A 12 -14.61 2.53 -10.77
C PRO A 12 -13.32 1.88 -11.30
N ASP A 13 -12.20 2.61 -11.31
CA ASP A 13 -10.88 2.09 -11.68
C ASP A 13 -10.36 0.98 -10.75
N HIS A 14 -10.99 0.78 -9.58
CA HIS A 14 -10.68 -0.33 -8.68
C HIS A 14 -11.42 -1.62 -9.04
N LYS A 15 -12.39 -1.58 -9.95
CA LYS A 15 -13.01 -2.78 -10.53
C LYS A 15 -12.08 -3.29 -11.63
N VAL A 16 -11.42 -4.41 -11.36
CA VAL A 16 -10.37 -4.94 -12.24
C VAL A 16 -10.57 -6.42 -12.52
N SER A 17 -10.06 -6.91 -13.63
CA SER A 17 -9.91 -8.35 -13.84
C SER A 17 -8.57 -8.81 -13.26
N ILE A 18 -8.53 -9.94 -12.56
CA ILE A 18 -7.30 -10.49 -11.97
C ILE A 18 -6.23 -10.82 -13.03
N GLU A 19 -6.63 -11.00 -14.29
CA GLU A 19 -5.72 -11.20 -15.42
C GLU A 19 -4.90 -9.94 -15.74
N LYS A 20 -5.37 -8.77 -15.29
CA LYS A 20 -4.67 -7.48 -15.34
C LYS A 20 -3.98 -7.16 -14.00
N GLY A 21 -3.43 -8.18 -13.33
CA GLY A 21 -2.60 -8.00 -12.14
C GLY A 21 -1.47 -6.99 -12.42
N ILE A 22 -1.36 -5.98 -11.55
CA ILE A 22 -0.60 -4.73 -11.76
C ILE A 22 -1.12 -3.93 -12.96
N THR A 23 -1.99 -2.96 -12.69
CA THR A 23 -2.60 -2.12 -13.73
C THR A 23 -1.80 -0.85 -14.04
N LYS A 24 -0.88 -0.44 -13.16
CA LYS A 24 0.02 0.70 -13.39
C LYS A 24 1.45 0.37 -12.95
N THR A 25 2.40 0.64 -13.83
CA THR A 25 3.84 0.40 -13.63
C THR A 25 4.57 1.57 -12.97
N ASN A 26 3.87 2.66 -12.68
CA ASN A 26 4.43 3.85 -12.06
C ASN A 26 3.59 4.27 -10.85
N PRO A 27 4.24 4.66 -9.74
CA PRO A 27 3.53 5.17 -8.58
C PRO A 27 2.91 6.53 -8.92
N ASN A 28 1.88 6.92 -8.15
CA ASN A 28 1.41 8.31 -8.17
C ASN A 28 2.60 9.24 -7.83
N PRO A 29 2.83 10.34 -8.58
CA PRO A 29 3.90 11.29 -8.30
C PRO A 29 3.96 11.74 -6.83
N GLU A 30 2.81 11.81 -6.16
CA GLU A 30 2.68 12.13 -4.75
C GLU A 30 3.42 11.15 -3.82
N PHE A 31 3.52 9.87 -4.21
CA PHE A 31 4.19 8.81 -3.46
C PHE A 31 5.51 8.38 -4.10
N SER A 32 6.03 9.17 -5.03
CA SER A 32 7.28 8.87 -5.75
C SER A 32 8.52 8.87 -4.85
N LYS A 33 8.43 9.45 -3.64
CA LYS A 33 9.52 9.50 -2.66
C LYS A 33 9.09 9.08 -1.26
N TRP A 34 10.03 8.52 -0.51
CA TRP A 34 9.91 8.22 0.91
C TRP A 34 11.13 8.78 1.64
N HIS A 35 10.93 9.82 2.46
CA HIS A 35 12.01 10.56 3.13
C HIS A 35 13.15 10.89 2.16
N GLY A 36 12.79 11.45 0.99
CA GLY A 36 13.69 11.82 -0.09
C GLY A 36 14.43 10.69 -0.82
N ILE A 37 14.11 9.42 -0.55
CA ILE A 37 14.55 8.26 -1.34
C ILE A 37 13.49 7.97 -2.40
N ASP A 38 13.91 7.69 -3.65
CA ASP A 38 12.98 7.31 -4.70
C ASP A 38 12.27 5.99 -4.37
N ARG A 39 10.94 6.00 -4.46
CA ARG A 39 10.08 4.90 -4.02
C ARG A 39 10.34 3.60 -4.77
N LYS A 40 10.75 3.70 -6.04
CA LYS A 40 11.09 2.57 -6.92
C LYS A 40 12.33 1.81 -6.46
N LEU A 41 13.21 2.44 -5.67
CA LEU A 41 14.41 1.80 -5.12
C LEU A 41 14.13 0.99 -3.86
N ILE A 42 12.90 1.01 -3.36
CA ILE A 42 12.51 0.39 -2.10
C ILE A 42 11.60 -0.80 -2.39
N ASN A 43 12.10 -2.00 -2.10
CA ASN A 43 11.34 -3.24 -2.22
C ASN A 43 10.34 -3.40 -1.06
N TRP A 44 9.23 -2.69 -1.15
CA TRP A 44 8.13 -2.79 -0.19
C TRP A 44 6.78 -2.77 -0.91
N GLY A 45 5.85 -3.60 -0.49
CA GLY A 45 4.50 -3.65 -1.05
C GLY A 45 3.85 -5.01 -0.84
N PRO A 46 2.51 -5.09 -0.86
CA PRO A 46 1.79 -6.33 -0.65
C PRO A 46 1.88 -7.24 -1.88
N LYS A 47 1.88 -8.55 -1.65
CA LYS A 47 1.55 -9.59 -2.65
C LYS A 47 0.36 -10.39 -2.15
N ILE A 48 -0.52 -10.80 -3.06
CA ILE A 48 -1.71 -11.62 -2.74
C ILE A 48 -1.51 -13.05 -3.27
N ASP A 49 -1.67 -14.03 -2.39
CA ASP A 49 -1.88 -15.43 -2.75
C ASP A 49 -3.36 -15.65 -3.09
N VAL A 50 -3.65 -15.85 -4.37
CA VAL A 50 -5.01 -16.01 -4.90
C VAL A 50 -5.70 -17.27 -4.39
N ASN A 51 -4.94 -18.31 -4.04
CA ASN A 51 -5.46 -19.58 -3.54
C ASN A 51 -5.98 -19.42 -2.11
N LYS A 52 -5.29 -18.61 -1.29
CA LYS A 52 -5.71 -18.29 0.09
C LYS A 52 -6.75 -17.18 0.15
N CYS A 53 -6.80 -16.29 -0.84
CA CYS A 53 -7.73 -15.17 -0.85
C CYS A 53 -9.18 -15.63 -0.96
N VAL A 54 -9.98 -15.52 0.10
CA VAL A 54 -11.40 -15.91 0.10
C VAL A 54 -12.35 -14.85 -0.51
N GLY A 55 -11.82 -13.73 -0.98
CA GLY A 55 -12.64 -12.66 -1.57
C GLY A 55 -13.46 -11.88 -0.55
N CYS A 56 -12.94 -11.66 0.66
CA CYS A 56 -13.64 -10.87 1.68
C CYS A 56 -13.58 -9.35 1.40
N GLY A 57 -12.57 -8.89 0.66
CA GLY A 57 -12.37 -7.48 0.32
C GLY A 57 -11.91 -6.58 1.48
N MET A 58 -11.61 -7.14 2.67
CA MET A 58 -11.18 -6.36 3.84
C MET A 58 -9.93 -5.52 3.56
N CYS A 59 -8.95 -6.07 2.83
CA CYS A 59 -7.75 -5.35 2.43
C CYS A 59 -8.05 -4.15 1.50
N VAL A 60 -9.09 -4.25 0.66
CA VAL A 60 -9.50 -3.18 -0.24
C VAL A 60 -10.12 -2.03 0.54
N VAL A 61 -10.96 -2.30 1.55
CA VAL A 61 -11.62 -1.27 2.36
C VAL A 61 -10.69 -0.67 3.44
N GLN A 62 -9.81 -1.47 4.02
CA GLN A 62 -8.99 -1.02 5.15
C GLN A 62 -7.72 -0.27 4.71
N CYS A 63 -7.20 -0.52 3.51
CA CYS A 63 -6.07 0.25 3.00
C CYS A 63 -6.49 1.69 2.70
N SER A 64 -5.54 2.63 2.67
CA SER A 64 -5.84 4.04 2.38
C SER A 64 -6.40 4.23 0.96
N GLU A 65 -7.55 4.90 0.86
CA GLU A 65 -8.12 5.39 -0.42
C GLU A 65 -7.19 6.37 -1.14
N ARG A 66 -6.34 7.09 -0.42
CA ARG A 66 -5.41 8.05 -1.04
C ARG A 66 -4.33 7.32 -1.84
N ARG A 67 -3.95 6.11 -1.40
CA ARG A 67 -2.83 5.34 -1.98
C ARG A 67 -3.25 4.37 -3.07
N ASN A 68 -4.50 3.93 -3.12
CA ASN A 68 -5.03 3.07 -4.19
C ASN A 68 -4.13 1.87 -4.54
N VAL A 69 -3.68 1.17 -3.49
CA VAL A 69 -2.79 0.00 -3.64
C VAL A 69 -3.55 -1.23 -4.15
N PHE A 70 -4.82 -1.35 -3.78
CA PHE A 70 -5.66 -2.51 -4.07
C PHE A 70 -6.84 -2.17 -4.98
N GLY A 71 -7.24 -3.16 -5.76
CA GLY A 71 -8.49 -3.24 -6.49
C GLY A 71 -9.21 -4.55 -6.16
N TYR A 72 -10.34 -4.78 -6.81
CA TYR A 72 -11.16 -5.95 -6.60
C TYR A 72 -11.74 -6.45 -7.93
N ASP A 73 -11.60 -7.76 -8.15
CA ASP A 73 -12.25 -8.50 -9.21
C ASP A 73 -13.60 -9.00 -8.71
N GLU A 74 -14.68 -8.38 -9.18
CA GLU A 74 -16.05 -8.73 -8.78
C GLU A 74 -16.47 -10.10 -9.35
N GLU A 75 -15.99 -10.46 -10.55
CA GLU A 75 -16.36 -11.71 -11.22
C GLU A 75 -15.73 -12.91 -10.52
N ARG A 76 -14.42 -12.85 -10.27
CA ARG A 76 -13.67 -13.92 -9.59
C ARG A 76 -13.73 -13.82 -8.08
N ARG A 77 -14.26 -12.70 -7.57
CA ARG A 77 -14.30 -12.34 -6.15
C ARG A 77 -12.92 -12.41 -5.50
N LYS A 78 -11.95 -11.68 -6.05
CA LYS A 78 -10.58 -11.66 -5.52
C LYS A 78 -10.08 -10.23 -5.39
N ALA A 79 -9.30 -9.97 -4.34
CA ALA A 79 -8.54 -8.73 -4.24
C ALA A 79 -7.35 -8.78 -5.21
N VAL A 80 -6.97 -7.63 -5.75
CA VAL A 80 -5.87 -7.47 -6.71
C VAL A 80 -4.95 -6.35 -6.23
N VAL A 81 -3.64 -6.52 -6.37
CA VAL A 81 -2.68 -5.42 -6.14
C VAL A 81 -2.55 -4.63 -7.44
N LEU A 82 -2.91 -3.35 -7.41
CA LEU A 82 -2.88 -2.46 -8.57
C LEU A 82 -1.50 -1.81 -8.72
N VAL A 83 -1.02 -1.19 -7.65
CA VAL A 83 0.21 -0.39 -7.63
C VAL A 83 0.93 -0.61 -6.29
N PRO A 84 1.84 -1.60 -6.21
CA PRO A 84 2.55 -1.91 -4.95
C PRO A 84 3.41 -0.72 -4.46
N GLU A 85 3.91 0.09 -5.38
CA GLU A 85 4.79 1.24 -5.09
C GLU A 85 4.05 2.39 -4.40
N ASN A 86 2.72 2.48 -4.51
CA ASN A 86 1.97 3.46 -3.72
C ASN A 86 1.86 3.07 -2.24
N CYS A 87 2.16 1.81 -1.88
CA CYS A 87 2.13 1.34 -0.51
C CYS A 87 3.10 2.15 0.36
N MET A 88 2.63 2.59 1.52
CA MET A 88 3.46 3.27 2.51
C MET A 88 4.56 2.33 3.00
N VAL A 89 5.81 2.75 2.83
CA VAL A 89 6.98 1.98 3.27
C VAL A 89 6.88 1.72 4.78
N GLY A 90 7.01 0.44 5.16
CA GLY A 90 6.91 -0.02 6.55
C GLY A 90 5.48 -0.32 7.05
N CYS A 91 4.43 0.06 6.32
CA CYS A 91 3.05 -0.31 6.68
C CYS A 91 2.70 -1.71 6.18
N ASN A 92 2.13 -2.56 7.03
CA ASN A 92 1.64 -3.89 6.70
C ASN A 92 0.22 -4.18 7.24
N ASN A 93 -0.57 -3.16 7.57
CA ASN A 93 -1.90 -3.35 8.21
C ASN A 93 -2.84 -4.25 7.40
N CYS A 94 -2.76 -4.23 6.06
CA CYS A 94 -3.57 -5.11 5.22
C CYS A 94 -3.17 -6.59 5.32
N GLN A 95 -1.92 -6.90 5.67
CA GLN A 95 -1.49 -8.26 6.02
C GLN A 95 -2.15 -8.71 7.32
N ILE A 96 -2.10 -7.88 8.36
CA ILE A 96 -2.72 -8.17 9.66
C ILE A 96 -4.25 -8.32 9.52
N ALA A 97 -4.88 -7.46 8.72
CA ALA A 97 -6.31 -7.51 8.44
C ALA A 97 -6.74 -8.78 7.67
N CYS A 98 -5.81 -9.47 7.02
CA CYS A 98 -6.11 -10.68 6.28
C CYS A 98 -6.01 -11.90 7.19
N LEU A 99 -7.10 -12.26 7.86
CA LEU A 99 -7.19 -13.46 8.73
C LEU A 99 -7.11 -14.81 7.99
N TRP A 100 -6.69 -14.80 6.71
CA TRP A 100 -6.56 -15.97 5.83
C TRP A 100 -5.12 -16.09 5.31
N ASP A 101 -4.20 -15.27 5.81
CA ASP A 101 -2.78 -15.25 5.45
C ASP A 101 -2.52 -15.19 3.93
N ALA A 102 -3.44 -14.52 3.21
CA ALA A 102 -3.34 -14.37 1.76
C ALA A 102 -2.43 -13.21 1.36
N ILE A 103 -2.03 -12.34 2.29
CA ILE A 103 -1.20 -11.17 2.00
C ILE A 103 0.18 -11.34 2.62
N THR A 104 1.22 -11.08 1.82
CA THR A 104 2.61 -11.10 2.26
C THR A 104 3.32 -9.81 1.88
N PHE A 105 4.38 -9.49 2.62
CA PHE A 105 5.30 -8.38 2.36
C PHE A 105 6.74 -8.89 2.30
N PRO A 106 7.65 -8.15 1.65
CA PRO A 106 9.09 -8.37 1.77
C PRO A 106 9.57 -8.31 3.22
N SER A 107 10.79 -8.78 3.47
CA SER A 107 11.41 -8.70 4.79
C SER A 107 11.55 -7.24 5.23
N ILE A 108 11.18 -6.95 6.48
CA ILE A 108 11.31 -5.60 7.07
C ILE A 108 12.77 -5.19 7.32
N LEU A 109 13.72 -6.12 7.21
CA LEU A 109 15.14 -5.86 7.52
C LEU A 109 15.74 -4.77 6.63
N GLU A 110 15.49 -4.80 5.32
CA GLU A 110 15.98 -3.76 4.39
C GLU A 110 15.45 -2.38 4.76
N ILE A 111 14.17 -2.31 5.14
CA ILE A 111 13.52 -1.05 5.55
C ILE A 111 14.09 -0.54 6.87
N ARG A 112 14.39 -1.43 7.82
CA ARG A 112 15.03 -1.06 9.09
C ARG A 112 16.43 -0.50 8.86
N GLU A 113 17.22 -1.07 7.96
CA GLU A 113 18.55 -0.54 7.63
C GLU A 113 18.47 0.82 6.91
N LEU A 114 17.49 1.01 6.01
CA LEU A 114 17.23 2.33 5.42
C LEU A 114 16.81 3.36 6.48
N ALA A 115 15.93 2.98 7.40
CA ALA A 115 15.49 3.86 8.49
C ALA A 115 16.67 4.27 9.40
N LYS A 116 17.56 3.32 9.76
CA LYS A 116 18.78 3.62 10.52
C LYS A 116 19.66 4.66 9.79
N LYS A 117 19.88 4.50 8.49
CA LYS A 117 20.66 5.46 7.69
C LYS A 117 20.04 6.86 7.70
N LEU A 118 18.72 6.96 7.56
CA LEU A 118 17.99 8.24 7.59
C LEU A 118 18.04 8.93 8.97
N VAL A 119 18.05 8.15 10.06
CA VAL A 119 18.22 8.68 11.42
C VAL A 119 19.65 9.18 11.62
N VAL A 120 20.65 8.37 11.26
CA VAL A 120 22.08 8.73 11.39
C VAL A 120 22.42 9.94 10.53
N SER A 121 21.83 10.09 9.35
CA SER A 121 22.06 11.24 8.47
C SER A 121 21.40 12.53 8.93
N GLY A 122 20.62 12.52 10.02
CA GLY A 122 19.90 13.70 10.52
C GLY A 122 18.61 14.04 9.77
N ARG A 123 18.32 13.39 8.63
CA ARG A 123 17.15 13.71 7.79
C ARG A 123 15.83 13.56 8.55
N ILE A 124 15.66 12.50 9.33
CA ILE A 124 14.43 12.30 10.10
C ILE A 124 14.26 13.37 11.17
N LYS A 125 15.38 13.82 11.77
CA LYS A 125 15.34 14.90 12.77
C LYS A 125 14.89 16.21 12.12
N GLU A 126 15.46 16.57 10.98
CA GLU A 126 15.06 17.75 10.21
C GLU A 126 13.57 17.73 9.86
N GLU A 127 13.07 16.62 9.31
CA GLU A 127 11.65 16.47 8.97
C GLU A 127 10.73 16.54 10.20
N LEU A 128 11.17 15.99 11.33
CA LEU A 128 10.43 16.04 12.59
C LEU A 128 10.36 17.46 13.13
N ASP A 129 11.49 18.18 13.17
CA ASP A 129 11.56 19.55 13.67
C ASP A 129 10.64 20.47 12.86
N VAL A 130 10.61 20.33 11.53
CA VAL A 130 9.66 21.06 10.65
C VAL A 130 8.21 20.76 11.02
N LYS A 131 7.86 19.49 11.27
CA LYS A 131 6.48 19.12 11.64
C LYS A 131 6.06 19.65 13.01
N LEU A 132 6.97 19.68 13.98
CA LEU A 132 6.67 20.18 15.32
C LEU A 132 6.47 21.71 15.36
N GLN A 133 7.07 22.43 14.41
CA GLN A 133 6.88 23.88 14.26
C GLN A 133 5.58 24.24 13.52
N GLN A 134 4.94 23.26 12.86
CA GLN A 134 3.66 23.48 12.17
C GLN A 134 2.51 23.42 13.19
N THR A 135 1.64 24.44 13.17
CA THR A 135 0.40 24.41 13.93
C THR A 135 -0.50 23.29 13.38
N PRO A 136 -1.06 22.41 14.23
CA PRO A 136 -2.05 21.43 13.80
C PRO A 136 -3.22 22.15 13.10
N THR A 137 -3.60 21.66 11.93
CA THR A 137 -4.77 22.16 11.17
C THR A 137 -6.04 21.49 11.64
#